data_AF-Q6XBI2-F1
#
_entry.id   AF-Q6XBI2-F1
#
_cell.length_a   1.000
_cell.length_b   1.000
_cell.length_c   1.000
_cell.angle_alpha   90.00
_cell.angle_beta   90.00
_cell.angle_gamma   90.00
#
_symmetry.space_group_name_H-M   'P 1'
#
loop_
_entity.id
_entity.type
_entity.pdbx_description
1 polymer ?
#
loop_
_entity_poly.entity_id
_entity_poly.type
_entity_poly.pdbx_seq_one_letter_code
_entity_poly.pdbx_strand_id
1 'polypeptide(L)'
;GHGFAQFPKGELVYDAISREAFEDAVLAIVHDQEAAGLDIISDGKVYGGDSPYASIIYHYYERMTGFRPSGTNIGLPIYSTLYSPIVESEVRREHPFHLATLRATRKATKKPVKVSYVGIQALAAAATNNFYSEERELGMAIAKAFKEDFKEIEQNGCDIIQLDEFVWPYGIGDWEVEAINFAMEGISCDFWVHACWGNYSGTPGYLPEENEKEFGAWVLDKRTSHSAGTERAAAIFPKVLQTNITALNYEVGRIGPDDLKPLVDNNWDRPFVAGVID
;
A
#
# COMPACT_ATOMS: atom_id res chain seq x y z
N GLY A 1 0.92 -18.21 9.77
CA GLY A 1 1.04 -16.92 10.48
C GLY A 1 -0.34 -16.31 10.63
N HIS A 2 -0.67 -15.74 11.78
CA HIS A 2 -1.84 -14.89 11.94
C HIS A 2 -1.37 -13.46 12.17
N GLY A 3 -2.20 -12.46 11.83
CA GLY A 3 -1.93 -11.08 12.23
C GLY A 3 -1.73 -10.99 13.74
N PHE A 4 -0.77 -10.18 14.18
CA PHE A 4 -0.49 -9.95 15.61
C PHE A 4 -1.68 -9.27 16.32
N ALA A 5 -2.55 -8.61 15.55
CA ALA A 5 -3.85 -8.10 15.98
C ALA A 5 -4.93 -8.56 14.98
N GLN A 6 -6.12 -8.89 15.49
CA GLN A 6 -7.22 -9.39 14.67
C GLN A 6 -8.22 -8.26 14.38
N PHE A 7 -8.17 -7.70 13.17
CA PHE A 7 -9.21 -6.80 12.68
C PHE A 7 -10.38 -7.65 12.12
N PRO A 8 -11.63 -7.43 12.52
CA PRO A 8 -12.74 -8.28 12.11
C PRO A 8 -12.91 -8.29 10.60
N LYS A 9 -13.07 -9.48 10.03
CA LYS A 9 -13.14 -9.68 8.58
C LYS A 9 -14.35 -8.96 7.95
N GLY A 10 -15.46 -8.88 8.67
CA GLY A 10 -16.67 -8.17 8.25
C GLY A 10 -16.93 -6.90 9.06
N GLU A 11 -18.20 -6.63 9.35
CA GLU A 11 -18.56 -5.49 10.19
C GLU A 11 -18.22 -5.73 11.66
N LEU A 12 -17.79 -4.66 12.34
CA LEU A 12 -17.69 -4.62 13.79
C LEU A 12 -19.10 -4.75 14.41
N VAL A 13 -19.23 -5.57 15.45
CA VAL A 13 -20.50 -5.75 16.17
C VAL A 13 -20.96 -4.41 16.74
N TYR A 14 -22.26 -4.13 16.60
CA TYR A 14 -22.80 -2.78 16.76
C TYR A 14 -22.53 -2.14 18.13
N ASP A 15 -22.51 -2.93 19.21
CA ASP A 15 -22.36 -2.52 20.61
C ASP A 15 -21.05 -3.03 21.25
N ALA A 16 -20.07 -3.43 20.44
CA ALA A 16 -18.80 -3.92 20.97
C ALA A 16 -17.86 -2.77 21.34
N ILE A 17 -17.22 -2.87 22.52
CA ILE A 17 -16.15 -1.95 22.95
C ILE A 17 -15.04 -1.82 21.91
N SER A 18 -14.72 -2.90 21.19
CA SER A 18 -13.73 -2.88 20.11
C SER A 18 -14.13 -1.98 18.94
N ARG A 19 -15.43 -1.84 18.67
CA ARG A 19 -15.95 -0.93 17.66
C ARG A 19 -15.79 0.52 18.09
N GLU A 20 -16.22 0.84 19.31
CA GLU A 20 -16.13 2.19 19.85
C GLU A 20 -14.67 2.63 19.93
N ALA A 21 -13.78 1.79 20.47
CA ALA A 21 -12.35 2.08 20.54
C ALA A 21 -11.72 2.30 19.15
N PHE A 22 -12.15 1.54 18.14
CA PHE A 22 -11.69 1.73 16.77
C PHE A 22 -12.20 3.06 16.17
N GLU A 23 -13.49 3.36 16.29
CA GLU A 23 -14.07 4.61 15.81
C GLU A 23 -13.44 5.84 16.52
N ASP A 24 -13.16 5.74 17.82
CA ASP A 24 -12.49 6.79 18.60
C ASP A 24 -11.04 7.01 18.15
N ALA A 25 -10.29 5.94 17.89
CA ALA A 25 -8.93 6.05 17.35
C ALA A 25 -8.90 6.74 15.98
N VAL A 26 -9.82 6.35 15.08
CA VAL A 26 -9.96 6.99 13.76
C VAL A 26 -10.36 8.47 13.92
N LEU A 27 -11.30 8.79 14.82
CA LEU A 27 -11.71 10.16 15.09
C LEU A 27 -10.54 11.03 15.56
N ALA A 28 -9.71 10.54 16.48
CA ALA A 28 -8.54 11.26 16.97
C ALA A 28 -7.54 11.54 15.84
N ILE A 29 -7.26 10.53 15.01
CA ILE A 29 -6.36 10.66 13.85
C ILE A 29 -6.90 11.68 12.83
N VAL A 30 -8.22 11.67 12.57
CA VAL A 30 -8.86 12.65 11.67
C VAL A 30 -8.76 14.06 12.25
N HIS A 31 -9.03 14.22 13.54
CA HIS A 31 -8.92 15.51 14.22
C HIS A 31 -7.49 16.07 14.13
N ASP A 32 -6.46 15.25 14.36
CA ASP A 32 -5.06 15.69 14.30
C ASP A 32 -4.66 16.11 12.88
N GLN A 33 -5.08 15.36 11.85
CA GLN A 33 -4.85 15.72 10.45
C GLN A 33 -5.55 17.04 10.07
N GLU A 34 -6.80 17.24 10.50
CA GLU A 34 -7.51 18.49 10.24
C GLU A 34 -6.91 19.68 10.98
N ALA A 35 -6.51 19.50 12.24
CA ALA A 35 -5.85 20.51 13.05
C ALA A 35 -4.47 20.91 12.49
N ALA A 36 -3.76 19.94 11.89
CA ALA A 36 -2.52 20.19 11.14
C ALA A 36 -2.75 20.90 9.79
N GLY A 37 -4.00 21.08 9.37
CA GLY A 37 -4.34 21.77 8.14
C GLY A 37 -4.26 20.90 6.87
N LEU A 38 -4.27 19.56 6.99
CA LEU A 38 -4.24 18.69 5.82
C LEU A 38 -5.55 18.79 5.02
N ASP A 39 -5.42 18.90 3.70
CA ASP A 39 -6.56 19.01 2.77
C ASP A 39 -7.21 17.67 2.46
N ILE A 40 -6.43 16.59 2.47
CA ILE A 40 -6.85 15.22 2.21
C ILE A 40 -6.63 14.41 3.49
N ILE A 41 -7.69 13.77 3.97
CA ILE A 41 -7.70 13.05 5.25
C ILE A 41 -7.60 11.55 4.99
N SER A 42 -6.78 10.87 5.77
CA SER A 42 -6.66 9.41 5.74
C SER A 42 -7.14 8.78 7.05
N ASP A 43 -7.28 7.47 7.04
CA ASP A 43 -7.67 6.68 8.20
C ASP A 43 -6.50 6.33 9.16
N GLY A 44 -5.27 6.73 8.82
CA GLY A 44 -4.07 6.33 9.55
C GLY A 44 -3.77 4.83 9.49
N LYS A 45 -4.44 4.06 8.63
CA LYS A 45 -4.32 2.58 8.50
C LYS A 45 -4.45 1.83 9.83
N VAL A 46 -5.35 2.26 10.71
CA VAL A 46 -5.57 1.66 12.04
C VAL A 46 -5.89 0.15 11.97
N TYR A 47 -6.41 -0.33 10.82
CA TYR A 47 -6.65 -1.75 10.57
C TYR A 47 -5.36 -2.62 10.59
N GLY A 48 -4.17 -2.02 10.53
CA GLY A 48 -2.88 -2.68 10.69
C GLY A 48 -2.51 -3.07 12.13
N GLY A 49 -3.27 -2.70 13.16
CA GLY A 49 -3.02 -3.14 14.54
C GLY A 49 -1.58 -2.98 15.05
N ASP A 50 -1.12 -3.89 15.91
CA ASP A 50 0.12 -3.73 16.72
C ASP A 50 1.44 -3.88 15.94
N SER A 51 1.41 -4.44 14.73
CA SER A 51 2.58 -4.58 13.86
C SER A 51 2.19 -4.17 12.43
N PRO A 52 2.47 -2.92 12.02
CA PRO A 52 1.89 -2.34 10.80
C PRO A 52 2.32 -3.03 9.51
N TYR A 53 3.40 -3.81 9.51
CA TYR A 53 3.90 -4.48 8.30
C TYR A 53 3.38 -5.92 8.17
N ALA A 54 3.23 -6.62 9.30
CA ALA A 54 2.76 -7.99 9.32
C ALA A 54 1.29 -8.11 8.95
N SER A 55 0.49 -7.34 9.67
CA SER A 55 -0.96 -7.34 9.61
C SER A 55 -1.49 -6.75 8.31
N ILE A 56 -0.80 -5.79 7.69
CA ILE A 56 -1.36 -5.06 6.54
C ILE A 56 -1.53 -5.97 5.34
N ILE A 57 -0.61 -6.94 5.16
CA ILE A 57 -0.70 -7.94 4.10
C ILE A 57 -1.71 -9.03 4.50
N TYR A 58 -1.64 -9.54 5.75
CA TYR A 58 -2.60 -10.54 6.23
C TYR A 58 -4.05 -10.07 6.22
N HIS A 59 -4.28 -8.77 6.41
CA HIS A 59 -5.59 -8.14 6.33
C HIS A 59 -6.30 -8.49 5.02
N TYR A 60 -5.58 -8.49 3.90
CA TYR A 60 -6.13 -8.85 2.58
C TYR A 60 -6.35 -10.34 2.44
N TYR A 61 -5.33 -11.15 2.77
CA TYR A 61 -5.40 -12.59 2.61
C TYR A 61 -6.49 -13.24 3.47
N GLU A 62 -6.77 -12.67 4.64
CA GLU A 62 -7.85 -13.14 5.50
C GLU A 62 -9.25 -12.79 4.98
N ARG A 63 -9.35 -11.90 3.98
CA ARG A 63 -10.59 -11.39 3.36
C ARG A 63 -10.77 -11.84 1.92
N MET A 64 -9.84 -12.63 1.41
CA MET A 64 -9.93 -13.29 0.12
C MET A 64 -9.88 -14.80 0.29
N THR A 65 -10.64 -15.52 -0.53
CA THR A 65 -10.53 -16.97 -0.62
C THR A 65 -9.19 -17.38 -1.22
N GLY A 66 -8.84 -18.66 -1.10
CA GLY A 66 -7.68 -19.24 -1.79
C GLY A 66 -6.35 -19.13 -1.05
N PHE A 67 -6.23 -18.29 -0.03
CA PHE A 67 -5.02 -18.13 0.77
C PHE A 67 -5.01 -19.03 2.01
N ARG A 68 -3.96 -19.84 2.18
CA ARG A 68 -3.67 -20.62 3.39
C ARG A 68 -2.47 -20.05 4.13
N PRO A 69 -2.57 -19.71 5.44
CA PRO A 69 -1.51 -19.00 6.17
C PRO A 69 -0.38 -19.91 6.68
N SER A 70 0.22 -20.71 5.81
CA SER A 70 1.13 -21.80 6.20
C SER A 70 2.37 -21.96 5.31
N GLY A 71 2.74 -20.92 4.57
CA GLY A 71 3.95 -20.93 3.75
C GLY A 71 5.21 -20.72 4.56
N THR A 72 6.34 -20.67 3.85
CA THR A 72 7.63 -20.22 4.38
C THR A 72 7.60 -18.71 4.61
N ASN A 73 8.74 -18.13 4.98
CA ASN A 73 8.86 -16.68 5.10
C ASN A 73 8.62 -15.97 3.76
N ILE A 74 8.05 -14.76 3.79
CA ILE A 74 7.86 -13.90 2.62
C ILE A 74 9.24 -13.57 2.03
N GLY A 75 9.40 -13.73 0.72
CA GLY A 75 10.67 -13.52 0.00
C GLY A 75 11.10 -12.05 -0.14
N LEU A 76 10.33 -11.12 0.42
CA LEU A 76 10.60 -9.69 0.42
C LEU A 76 11.38 -9.31 1.69
N PRO A 77 12.57 -8.69 1.60
CA PRO A 77 13.48 -8.50 2.74
C PRO A 77 12.84 -7.89 3.99
N ILE A 78 12.03 -6.83 3.85
CA ILE A 78 11.36 -6.13 4.97
C ILE A 78 10.30 -7.02 5.64
N TYR A 79 9.73 -7.95 4.89
CA TYR A 79 8.64 -8.83 5.32
C TYR A 79 9.12 -10.27 5.60
N SER A 80 10.44 -10.50 5.58
CA SER A 80 11.05 -11.82 5.73
C SER A 80 10.84 -12.47 7.08
N THR A 81 10.31 -11.75 8.09
CA THR A 81 9.90 -12.34 9.38
C THR A 81 8.47 -12.88 9.36
N LEU A 82 7.73 -12.65 8.28
CA LEU A 82 6.33 -13.05 8.12
C LEU A 82 6.22 -14.32 7.29
N TYR A 83 5.20 -15.11 7.56
CA TYR A 83 4.85 -16.26 6.72
C TYR A 83 4.09 -15.81 5.46
N SER A 84 4.57 -16.20 4.30
CA SER A 84 3.85 -16.10 3.03
C SER A 84 2.60 -16.97 3.09
N PRO A 85 1.41 -16.47 2.67
CA PRO A 85 0.30 -17.38 2.45
C PRO A 85 0.58 -18.24 1.21
N ILE A 86 -0.05 -19.41 1.15
CA ILE A 86 -0.02 -20.25 -0.04
C ILE A 86 -1.36 -20.09 -0.76
N VAL A 87 -1.32 -19.79 -2.05
CA VAL A 87 -2.51 -19.78 -2.91
C VAL A 87 -2.76 -21.20 -3.40
N GLU A 88 -3.83 -21.85 -2.93
CA GLU A 88 -4.13 -23.26 -3.23
C GLU A 88 -5.49 -23.45 -3.95
N SER A 89 -6.28 -22.38 -4.05
CA SER A 89 -7.52 -22.37 -4.82
C SER A 89 -7.78 -20.98 -5.38
N GLU A 90 -8.87 -20.84 -6.12
CA GLU A 90 -9.26 -19.57 -6.71
C GLU A 90 -9.37 -18.44 -5.69
N VAL A 91 -8.76 -17.29 -6.04
CA VAL A 91 -8.81 -16.06 -5.27
C VAL A 91 -10.05 -15.26 -5.65
N ARG A 92 -10.89 -14.98 -4.65
CA ARG A 92 -12.09 -14.14 -4.75
C ARG A 92 -12.21 -13.29 -3.50
N ARG A 93 -12.79 -12.10 -3.63
CA ARG A 93 -13.15 -11.30 -2.47
C ARG A 93 -14.22 -12.03 -1.65
N GLU A 94 -13.97 -12.23 -0.37
CA GLU A 94 -14.93 -12.82 0.57
C GLU A 94 -15.54 -11.75 1.48
N HIS A 95 -14.74 -10.75 1.85
CA HIS A 95 -15.15 -9.68 2.75
C HIS A 95 -14.62 -8.31 2.33
N PRO A 96 -15.22 -7.21 2.81
CA PRO A 96 -14.71 -5.87 2.56
C PRO A 96 -13.34 -5.62 3.15
N PHE A 97 -12.48 -4.95 2.39
CA PHE A 97 -11.13 -4.62 2.85
C PHE A 97 -11.18 -3.43 3.79
N HIS A 98 -11.70 -2.28 3.36
CA HIS A 98 -11.56 -1.03 4.11
C HIS A 98 -12.88 -0.31 4.44
N LEU A 99 -14.02 -0.93 4.14
CA LEU A 99 -15.32 -0.29 4.28
C LEU A 99 -15.61 0.22 5.71
N ALA A 100 -15.28 -0.58 6.72
CA ALA A 100 -15.49 -0.18 8.12
C ALA A 100 -14.67 1.06 8.48
N THR A 101 -13.40 1.06 8.08
CA THR A 101 -12.47 2.16 8.31
C THR A 101 -12.86 3.43 7.54
N LEU A 102 -13.31 3.29 6.29
CA LEU A 102 -13.83 4.40 5.50
C LEU A 102 -15.06 5.03 6.17
N ARG A 103 -16.02 4.22 6.62
CA ARG A 103 -17.22 4.73 7.29
C ARG A 103 -16.90 5.51 8.56
N ALA A 104 -15.97 4.99 9.37
CA ALA A 104 -15.47 5.70 10.56
C ALA A 104 -14.83 7.04 10.19
N THR A 105 -13.96 7.05 9.18
CA THR A 105 -13.27 8.26 8.69
C THR A 105 -14.27 9.29 8.15
N ARG A 106 -15.22 8.85 7.31
CA ARG A 106 -16.24 9.71 6.71
C ARG A 106 -17.23 10.28 7.73
N LYS A 107 -17.46 9.60 8.84
CA LYS A 107 -18.24 10.13 9.98
C LYS A 107 -17.49 11.28 10.67
N ALA A 108 -16.16 11.24 10.69
CA ALA A 108 -15.31 12.20 11.37
C ALA A 108 -14.97 13.45 10.54
N THR A 109 -15.00 13.40 9.19
CA THR A 109 -14.63 14.55 8.34
C THR A 109 -15.54 14.76 7.11
N LYS A 110 -15.61 16.01 6.66
CA LYS A 110 -16.20 16.43 5.37
C LYS A 110 -15.16 16.73 4.28
N LYS A 111 -13.87 16.73 4.61
CA LYS A 111 -12.79 16.89 3.62
C LYS A 111 -12.66 15.64 2.75
N PRO A 112 -11.99 15.72 1.58
CA PRO A 112 -11.66 14.55 0.78
C PRO A 112 -10.98 13.45 1.60
N VAL A 113 -11.41 12.19 1.44
CA VAL A 113 -10.84 11.03 2.13
C VAL A 113 -10.07 10.16 1.17
N LYS A 114 -8.85 9.82 1.59
CA LYS A 114 -7.96 8.88 0.92
C LYS A 114 -7.88 7.57 1.69
N VAL A 115 -8.23 6.47 1.04
CA VAL A 115 -8.04 5.10 1.56
C VAL A 115 -6.82 4.48 0.88
N SER A 116 -5.92 3.89 1.68
CA SER A 116 -4.67 3.33 1.17
C SER A 116 -4.72 1.81 1.21
N TYR A 117 -4.44 1.19 0.06
CA TYR A 117 -4.42 -0.23 -0.17
C TYR A 117 -2.98 -0.73 -0.33
N VAL A 118 -2.70 -1.96 0.10
CA VAL A 118 -1.49 -2.65 -0.37
C VAL A 118 -1.64 -2.93 -1.87
N GLY A 119 -0.56 -2.71 -2.63
CA GLY A 119 -0.54 -2.89 -4.07
C GLY A 119 -0.85 -4.32 -4.53
N ILE A 120 -1.32 -4.45 -5.77
CA ILE A 120 -1.69 -5.74 -6.36
C ILE A 120 -0.44 -6.58 -6.60
N GLN A 121 0.63 -5.98 -7.17
CA GLN A 121 1.89 -6.68 -7.38
C GLN A 121 2.54 -7.05 -6.05
N ALA A 122 2.47 -6.13 -5.07
CA ALA A 122 2.94 -6.38 -3.71
C ALA A 122 2.26 -7.59 -3.05
N LEU A 123 0.93 -7.72 -3.15
CA LEU A 123 0.19 -8.87 -2.61
C LEU A 123 0.51 -10.17 -3.35
N ALA A 124 0.68 -10.13 -4.67
CA ALA A 124 1.10 -11.31 -5.44
C ALA A 124 2.51 -11.77 -5.02
N ALA A 125 3.48 -10.85 -4.98
CA ALA A 125 4.87 -11.12 -4.61
C ALA A 125 5.05 -11.60 -3.16
N ALA A 126 4.13 -11.24 -2.27
CA ALA A 126 4.14 -11.70 -0.89
C ALA A 126 3.55 -13.12 -0.70
N ALA A 127 2.85 -13.66 -1.70
CA ALA A 127 2.22 -14.98 -1.66
C ALA A 127 3.05 -16.06 -2.38
N THR A 128 2.88 -17.30 -1.95
CA THR A 128 3.40 -18.48 -2.65
C THR A 128 2.29 -19.01 -3.57
N ASN A 129 2.46 -18.86 -4.88
CA ASN A 129 1.46 -19.26 -5.87
C ASN A 129 1.57 -20.77 -6.20
N ASN A 130 0.66 -21.59 -5.66
CA ASN A 130 0.58 -23.03 -5.93
C ASN A 130 -0.66 -23.44 -6.75
N PHE A 131 -1.46 -22.47 -7.21
CA PHE A 131 -2.73 -22.73 -7.89
C PHE A 131 -2.75 -22.22 -9.32
N TYR A 132 -2.31 -20.98 -9.54
CA TYR A 132 -2.28 -20.38 -10.87
C TYR A 132 -0.99 -20.76 -11.61
N SER A 133 -1.04 -20.77 -12.95
CA SER A 133 0.12 -21.16 -13.76
C SER A 133 1.16 -20.04 -13.83
N GLU A 134 0.72 -18.80 -13.72
CA GLU A 134 1.54 -17.59 -13.85
C GLU A 134 1.17 -16.55 -12.78
N GLU A 135 2.14 -15.71 -12.39
CA GLU A 135 1.89 -14.59 -11.47
C GLU A 135 0.86 -13.61 -12.01
N ARG A 136 0.80 -13.44 -13.34
CA ARG A 136 -0.23 -12.63 -14.01
C ARG A 136 -1.65 -13.09 -13.66
N GLU A 137 -1.91 -14.40 -13.62
CA GLU A 137 -3.25 -14.93 -13.32
C GLU A 137 -3.64 -14.66 -11.87
N LEU A 138 -2.70 -14.81 -10.94
CA LEU A 138 -2.89 -14.44 -9.53
C LEU A 138 -3.14 -12.93 -9.39
N GLY A 139 -2.31 -12.10 -10.03
CA GLY A 139 -2.44 -10.66 -10.05
C GLY A 139 -3.80 -10.20 -10.57
N MET A 140 -4.30 -10.80 -11.66
CA MET A 140 -5.63 -10.51 -12.20
C MET A 140 -6.77 -10.96 -11.27
N ALA A 141 -6.62 -12.07 -10.55
CA ALA A 141 -7.61 -12.51 -9.57
C ALA A 141 -7.69 -11.55 -8.38
N ILE A 142 -6.53 -11.06 -7.89
CA ILE A 142 -6.45 -10.01 -6.87
C ILE A 142 -7.05 -8.70 -7.40
N ALA A 143 -6.73 -8.31 -8.64
CA ALA A 143 -7.29 -7.11 -9.28
C ALA A 143 -8.81 -7.14 -9.38
N LYS A 144 -9.40 -8.31 -9.65
CA LYS A 144 -10.85 -8.50 -9.63
C LYS A 144 -11.45 -8.30 -8.24
N ALA A 145 -10.83 -8.86 -7.21
CA ALA A 145 -11.24 -8.64 -5.83
C ALA A 145 -11.15 -7.14 -5.44
N PHE A 146 -10.10 -6.47 -5.89
CA PHE A 146 -9.90 -5.03 -5.68
C PHE A 146 -10.96 -4.19 -6.38
N LYS A 147 -11.29 -4.50 -7.65
CA LYS A 147 -12.35 -3.80 -8.40
C LYS A 147 -13.69 -3.84 -7.70
N GLU A 148 -14.06 -5.01 -7.17
CA GLU A 148 -15.29 -5.18 -6.38
C GLU A 148 -15.29 -4.29 -5.13
N ASP A 149 -14.17 -4.23 -4.41
CA ASP A 149 -14.04 -3.41 -3.20
C ASP A 149 -13.97 -1.91 -3.51
N PHE A 150 -13.24 -1.50 -4.55
CA PHE A 150 -13.13 -0.11 -5.02
C PHE A 150 -14.50 0.47 -5.36
N LYS A 151 -15.35 -0.31 -6.04
CA LYS A 151 -16.73 0.10 -6.31
C LYS A 151 -17.54 0.30 -5.04
N GLU A 152 -17.34 -0.55 -4.04
CA GLU A 152 -18.05 -0.44 -2.77
C GLU A 152 -17.58 0.76 -1.94
N ILE A 153 -16.27 1.00 -1.85
CA ILE A 153 -15.75 2.16 -1.12
C ILE A 153 -16.06 3.49 -1.81
N GLU A 154 -16.07 3.53 -3.15
CA GLU A 154 -16.55 4.68 -3.93
C GLU A 154 -17.99 5.04 -3.53
N GLN A 155 -18.89 4.05 -3.55
CA GLN A 155 -20.30 4.23 -3.20
C GLN A 155 -20.51 4.69 -1.74
N ASN A 156 -19.51 4.51 -0.88
CA ASN A 156 -19.52 4.93 0.52
C ASN A 156 -18.72 6.23 0.77
N GLY A 157 -18.33 6.94 -0.29
CA GLY A 157 -17.75 8.29 -0.20
C GLY A 157 -16.24 8.32 0.01
N CYS A 158 -15.52 7.35 -0.57
CA CYS A 158 -14.08 7.49 -0.82
C CYS A 158 -13.85 8.45 -1.99
N ASP A 159 -12.86 9.33 -1.88
CA ASP A 159 -12.50 10.28 -2.94
C ASP A 159 -11.23 9.84 -3.67
N ILE A 160 -10.25 9.31 -2.93
CA ILE A 160 -8.95 8.90 -3.45
C ILE A 160 -8.62 7.48 -2.97
N ILE A 161 -8.28 6.60 -3.91
CA ILE A 161 -7.77 5.27 -3.65
C ILE A 161 -6.28 5.27 -3.93
N GLN A 162 -5.47 5.07 -2.88
CA GLN A 162 -4.02 4.91 -3.04
C GLN A 162 -3.66 3.42 -3.06
N LEU A 163 -2.79 3.01 -3.98
CA LEU A 163 -2.19 1.67 -4.03
C LEU A 163 -0.71 1.78 -3.66
N ASP A 164 -0.31 1.09 -2.59
CA ASP A 164 1.04 1.10 -2.06
C ASP A 164 1.84 -0.06 -2.69
N GLU A 165 2.50 0.23 -3.80
CA GLU A 165 3.27 -0.73 -4.59
C GLU A 165 4.76 -0.68 -4.20
N PHE A 166 5.06 -1.17 -2.99
CA PHE A 166 6.43 -1.21 -2.46
C PHE A 166 7.38 -2.17 -3.20
N VAL A 167 6.90 -2.88 -4.23
CA VAL A 167 7.69 -3.76 -5.11
C VAL A 167 8.02 -3.12 -6.47
N TRP A 168 7.36 -2.04 -6.86
CA TRP A 168 7.71 -1.24 -8.06
C TRP A 168 9.17 -0.75 -8.10
N PRO A 169 9.85 -0.46 -6.98
CA PRO A 169 11.28 -0.15 -6.99
C PRO A 169 12.17 -1.26 -7.59
N TYR A 170 11.66 -2.50 -7.69
CA TYR A 170 12.35 -3.63 -8.33
C TYR A 170 11.90 -3.90 -9.76
N GLY A 171 10.90 -3.16 -10.24
CA GLY A 171 10.38 -3.27 -11.59
C GLY A 171 8.87 -3.47 -11.63
N ILE A 172 8.31 -2.98 -12.72
CA ILE A 172 6.92 -3.13 -13.13
C ILE A 172 6.92 -3.62 -14.59
N GLY A 173 6.07 -4.60 -14.91
CA GLY A 173 5.94 -5.20 -16.22
C GLY A 173 4.56 -4.99 -16.84
N ASP A 174 4.26 -5.76 -17.88
CA ASP A 174 3.00 -5.64 -18.63
C ASP A 174 1.79 -6.12 -17.83
N TRP A 175 1.94 -7.20 -17.06
CA TRP A 175 0.82 -7.76 -16.32
C TRP A 175 0.44 -6.90 -15.11
N GLU A 176 1.40 -6.24 -14.48
CA GLU A 176 1.16 -5.31 -13.39
C GLU A 176 0.36 -4.09 -13.87
N VAL A 177 0.75 -3.54 -15.04
CA VAL A 177 0.01 -2.46 -15.70
C VAL A 177 -1.39 -2.91 -16.08
N GLU A 178 -1.54 -4.12 -16.61
CA GLU A 178 -2.85 -4.68 -16.95
C GLU A 178 -3.74 -4.81 -15.69
N ALA A 179 -3.21 -5.41 -14.62
CA ALA A 179 -3.94 -5.68 -13.39
C ALA A 179 -4.40 -4.39 -12.71
N ILE A 180 -3.53 -3.39 -12.59
CA ILE A 180 -3.91 -2.11 -11.97
C ILE A 180 -4.96 -1.38 -12.82
N ASN A 181 -4.79 -1.34 -14.14
CA ASN A 181 -5.76 -0.70 -15.04
C ASN A 181 -7.12 -1.38 -14.99
N PHE A 182 -7.14 -2.71 -14.95
CA PHE A 182 -8.36 -3.48 -14.81
C PHE A 182 -9.09 -3.20 -13.49
N ALA A 183 -8.35 -3.10 -12.38
CA ALA A 183 -8.91 -2.83 -11.06
C ALA A 183 -9.57 -1.44 -11.00
N MET A 184 -8.98 -0.44 -11.66
CA MET A 184 -9.46 0.95 -11.68
C MET A 184 -10.63 1.19 -12.65
N GLU A 185 -10.79 0.34 -13.67
CA GLU A 185 -11.75 0.57 -14.75
C GLU A 185 -13.20 0.70 -14.23
N GLY A 186 -13.85 1.81 -14.58
CA GLY A 186 -15.24 2.09 -14.22
C GLY A 186 -15.43 2.67 -12.82
N ILE A 187 -14.34 3.02 -12.14
CA ILE A 187 -14.33 3.71 -10.85
C ILE A 187 -13.95 5.18 -11.08
N SER A 188 -14.68 6.09 -10.43
CA SER A 188 -14.58 7.55 -10.52
C SER A 188 -13.72 8.20 -9.43
N CYS A 189 -13.33 7.44 -8.40
CA CYS A 189 -12.30 7.89 -7.45
C CYS A 189 -11.01 8.22 -8.18
N ASP A 190 -10.24 9.16 -7.63
CA ASP A 190 -8.86 9.35 -8.05
C ASP A 190 -8.01 8.15 -7.63
N PHE A 191 -7.11 7.71 -8.50
CA PHE A 191 -6.20 6.63 -8.20
C PHE A 191 -4.77 7.13 -8.06
N TRP A 192 -4.22 6.96 -6.87
CA TRP A 192 -2.83 7.29 -6.59
C TRP A 192 -2.04 5.99 -6.49
N VAL A 193 -0.81 5.96 -6.99
CA VAL A 193 0.13 4.88 -6.66
C VAL A 193 1.24 5.45 -5.83
N HIS A 194 1.44 4.87 -4.66
CA HIS A 194 2.58 5.15 -3.81
C HIS A 194 3.65 4.08 -3.98
N ALA A 195 4.82 4.48 -4.49
CA ALA A 195 6.03 3.68 -4.45
C ALA A 195 6.93 4.21 -3.33
N CYS A 196 7.07 3.45 -2.25
CA CYS A 196 8.04 3.76 -1.21
C CYS A 196 9.38 3.12 -1.51
N TRP A 197 10.40 3.70 -0.92
CA TRP A 197 11.73 3.17 -0.89
C TRP A 197 12.02 2.40 0.38
N GLY A 198 11.16 2.49 1.40
CA GLY A 198 11.07 1.70 2.63
C GLY A 198 10.83 2.60 3.84
N ASN A 199 11.34 2.25 5.03
CA ASN A 199 11.07 2.98 6.27
C ASN A 199 12.33 3.29 7.10
N TYR A 200 12.11 3.89 8.28
CA TYR A 200 13.14 4.17 9.28
C TYR A 200 14.00 2.94 9.63
N SER A 201 13.42 1.74 9.63
CA SER A 201 14.12 0.48 9.95
C SER A 201 15.11 0.00 8.88
N GLY A 202 15.25 0.75 7.79
CA GLY A 202 16.08 0.40 6.64
C GLY A 202 15.27 -0.24 5.53
N THR A 203 15.87 -0.28 4.34
CA THR A 203 15.10 -0.57 3.15
C THR A 203 15.88 -1.38 2.12
N PRO A 204 15.19 -2.06 1.18
CA PRO A 204 15.87 -2.73 0.09
C PRO A 204 16.31 -1.77 -1.00
N GLY A 205 15.70 -0.59 -1.03
CA GLY A 205 16.14 0.45 -1.91
C GLY A 205 17.42 1.10 -1.44
N TYR A 206 17.50 1.45 -0.16
CA TYR A 206 18.52 2.29 0.44
C TYR A 206 19.63 1.36 0.87
N LEU A 207 20.61 1.18 -0.02
CA LEU A 207 21.84 0.50 0.34
C LEU A 207 22.40 1.19 1.58
N PRO A 208 22.61 0.46 2.68
CA PRO A 208 23.10 1.07 3.89
C PRO A 208 24.49 1.66 3.65
N GLU A 209 24.65 2.95 3.94
CA GLU A 209 25.98 3.48 4.21
C GLU A 209 26.41 2.93 5.57
N GLU A 210 27.72 2.73 5.79
CA GLU A 210 28.27 2.35 7.11
C GLU A 210 28.17 3.51 8.13
N ASN A 211 27.00 4.15 8.23
CA ASN A 211 26.71 5.23 9.16
C ASN A 211 26.19 4.67 10.50
N GLU A 212 26.00 5.53 11.49
CA GLU A 212 25.47 5.14 12.78
C GLU A 212 24.06 4.52 12.64
N LYS A 213 23.79 3.44 13.38
CA LYS A 213 22.45 2.86 13.49
C LYS A 213 21.78 3.35 14.75
N GLU A 214 20.50 3.72 14.64
CA GLU A 214 19.66 4.00 15.80
C GLU A 214 18.61 2.90 15.93
N PHE A 215 18.52 2.28 17.11
CA PHE A 215 17.61 1.14 17.36
C PHE A 215 17.78 -0.03 16.38
N GLY A 216 19.01 -0.26 15.88
CA GLY A 216 19.32 -1.32 14.92
C GLY A 216 19.00 -0.99 13.46
N ALA A 217 18.49 0.23 13.21
CA ALA A 217 18.08 0.72 11.92
C ALA A 217 19.03 1.81 11.37
N TRP A 218 19.11 1.95 10.05
CA TRP A 218 19.92 3.00 9.43
C TRP A 218 19.16 4.32 9.42
N VAL A 219 19.75 5.37 10.00
CA VAL A 219 19.09 6.68 10.09
C VAL A 219 19.18 7.39 8.73
N LEU A 220 18.03 7.69 8.13
CA LEU A 220 17.93 8.21 6.76
C LEU A 220 18.35 9.67 6.64
N ASP A 221 18.05 10.47 7.67
CA ASP A 221 18.39 11.91 7.80
C ASP A 221 19.92 12.17 7.87
N LYS A 222 20.70 11.18 8.33
CA LYS A 222 22.16 11.23 8.45
C LYS A 222 22.92 10.88 7.17
N ARG A 223 22.24 10.70 6.03
CA ARG A 223 22.89 10.41 4.74
C ARG A 223 23.69 11.59 4.21
N THR A 224 24.79 11.30 3.54
CA THR A 224 25.62 12.34 2.91
C THR A 224 25.11 12.68 1.51
N SER A 225 25.33 13.89 1.02
CA SER A 225 25.01 14.28 -0.37
C SER A 225 25.82 13.53 -1.43
N HIS A 226 26.75 12.66 -1.02
CA HIS A 226 27.61 11.85 -1.89
C HIS A 226 27.19 10.38 -1.88
N SER A 227 26.15 10.01 -1.12
CA SER A 227 25.52 8.70 -1.20
C SER A 227 25.17 8.40 -2.65
N ALA A 228 25.43 7.18 -3.12
CA ALA A 228 24.97 6.76 -4.43
C ALA A 228 23.46 6.98 -4.51
N GLY A 229 23.04 7.91 -5.39
CA GLY A 229 21.64 8.16 -5.70
C GLY A 229 21.02 6.84 -6.11
N THR A 230 19.89 6.52 -5.52
CA THR A 230 19.22 5.27 -5.84
C THR A 230 18.30 5.54 -7.00
N GLU A 231 18.69 5.13 -8.21
CA GLU A 231 17.90 5.31 -9.43
C GLU A 231 16.62 4.43 -9.45
N ARG A 232 15.90 4.31 -8.34
CA ARG A 232 14.80 3.34 -8.18
C ARG A 232 13.55 3.76 -8.89
N ALA A 233 13.30 5.07 -8.95
CA ALA A 233 12.26 5.60 -9.82
C ALA A 233 12.50 5.17 -11.27
N ALA A 234 13.75 4.93 -11.72
CA ALA A 234 13.99 4.44 -13.08
C ALA A 234 13.40 3.05 -13.34
N ALA A 235 13.31 2.17 -12.34
CA ALA A 235 12.68 0.84 -12.49
C ALA A 235 11.17 0.90 -12.75
N ILE A 236 10.54 2.03 -12.40
CA ILE A 236 9.12 2.29 -12.58
C ILE A 236 8.83 2.73 -14.04
N PHE A 237 9.80 3.39 -14.67
CA PHE A 237 9.69 3.92 -16.02
C PHE A 237 10.28 2.96 -17.08
N PRO A 238 9.76 2.98 -18.33
CA PRO A 238 8.64 3.79 -18.81
C PRO A 238 7.27 3.16 -18.54
N LYS A 239 7.20 1.97 -17.92
CA LYS A 239 5.98 1.15 -17.83
C LYS A 239 4.84 1.85 -17.08
N VAL A 240 5.13 2.63 -16.03
CA VAL A 240 4.09 3.41 -15.32
C VAL A 240 3.32 4.38 -16.22
N LEU A 241 3.91 4.83 -17.33
CA LEU A 241 3.23 5.70 -18.30
C LEU A 241 1.99 5.02 -18.92
N GLN A 242 1.93 3.68 -18.89
CA GLN A 242 0.83 2.89 -19.44
C GLN A 242 -0.27 2.62 -18.41
N THR A 243 -0.08 3.02 -17.15
CA THR A 243 -1.11 2.92 -16.12
C THR A 243 -2.11 4.07 -16.25
N ASN A 244 -3.35 3.87 -15.82
CA ASN A 244 -4.42 4.89 -15.81
C ASN A 244 -4.52 5.63 -14.47
N ILE A 245 -3.44 5.62 -13.67
CA ILE A 245 -3.42 6.29 -12.37
C ILE A 245 -3.57 7.81 -12.55
N THR A 246 -4.26 8.46 -11.62
CA THR A 246 -4.37 9.92 -11.55
C THR A 246 -3.03 10.53 -11.12
N ALA A 247 -2.43 10.01 -10.05
CA ALA A 247 -1.21 10.58 -9.48
C ALA A 247 -0.16 9.51 -9.16
N LEU A 248 1.10 9.84 -9.44
CA LEU A 248 2.23 9.08 -8.94
C LEU A 248 2.73 9.73 -7.66
N ASN A 249 2.89 8.94 -6.60
CA ASN A 249 3.41 9.34 -5.32
C ASN A 249 4.67 8.50 -5.05
N TYR A 250 5.83 9.10 -4.92
CA TYR A 250 6.98 8.34 -4.41
C TYR A 250 7.83 9.18 -3.49
N GLU A 251 8.60 8.48 -2.67
CA GLU A 251 9.49 9.11 -1.71
C GLU A 251 10.61 9.85 -2.44
N VAL A 252 10.95 11.05 -2.02
CA VAL A 252 12.07 11.80 -2.60
C VAL A 252 13.10 12.00 -1.51
N GLY A 253 14.33 11.55 -1.76
CA GLY A 253 15.43 11.77 -0.84
C GLY A 253 15.69 13.26 -0.61
N ARG A 254 16.10 13.61 0.61
CA ARG A 254 16.32 15.00 1.05
C ARG A 254 17.42 15.76 0.29
N ILE A 255 18.34 15.05 -0.36
CA ILE A 255 19.58 15.58 -0.93
C ILE A 255 19.80 15.03 -2.34
N GLY A 256 19.06 15.58 -3.30
CA GLY A 256 19.31 15.39 -4.74
C GLY A 256 18.03 15.17 -5.57
N PRO A 257 17.99 15.66 -6.83
CA PRO A 257 16.84 15.48 -7.72
C PRO A 257 16.82 14.12 -8.42
N ASP A 258 17.66 13.16 -8.02
CA ASP A 258 17.88 11.92 -8.77
C ASP A 258 16.61 11.09 -8.91
N ASP A 259 15.78 11.01 -7.86
CA ASP A 259 14.47 10.34 -7.95
C ASP A 259 13.48 11.12 -8.81
N LEU A 260 13.64 12.43 -8.97
CA LEU A 260 12.79 13.29 -9.83
C LEU A 260 13.17 13.21 -11.30
N LYS A 261 14.44 12.88 -11.61
CA LYS A 261 14.95 12.84 -12.99
C LYS A 261 14.15 11.90 -13.90
N PRO A 262 13.75 10.68 -13.47
CA PRO A 262 12.89 9.83 -14.27
C PRO A 262 11.57 10.46 -14.71
N LEU A 263 10.98 11.37 -13.92
CA LEU A 263 9.77 12.11 -14.35
C LEU A 263 10.06 12.98 -15.56
N VAL A 264 11.17 13.72 -15.52
CA VAL A 264 11.58 14.64 -16.60
C VAL A 264 11.98 13.86 -17.84
N ASP A 265 12.85 12.85 -17.67
CA ASP A 265 13.40 12.06 -18.78
C ASP A 265 12.31 11.27 -19.53
N ASN A 266 11.20 10.94 -18.85
CA ASN A 266 10.08 10.22 -19.43
C ASN A 266 8.86 11.10 -19.74
N ASN A 267 8.99 12.43 -19.63
CA ASN A 267 7.91 13.40 -19.89
C ASN A 267 6.62 13.13 -19.11
N TRP A 268 6.73 12.88 -17.81
CA TRP A 268 5.56 12.73 -16.93
C TRP A 268 4.68 13.98 -16.94
N ASP A 269 3.39 13.81 -17.26
CA ASP A 269 2.43 14.89 -17.52
C ASP A 269 1.21 14.87 -16.58
N ARG A 270 1.20 13.97 -15.60
CA ARG A 270 0.13 13.80 -14.61
C ARG A 270 0.51 14.39 -13.25
N PRO A 271 -0.44 14.56 -12.31
CA PRO A 271 -0.13 14.88 -10.93
C PRO A 271 0.98 14.00 -10.33
N PHE A 272 1.87 14.64 -9.57
CA PHE A 272 2.94 13.98 -8.84
C PHE A 272 2.93 14.45 -7.38
N VAL A 273 3.09 13.52 -6.44
CA VAL A 273 3.19 13.79 -5.00
C VAL A 273 4.57 13.37 -4.53
N ALA A 274 5.34 14.33 -4.03
CA ALA A 274 6.67 14.07 -3.48
C ALA A 274 6.56 13.72 -1.99
N GLY A 275 6.79 12.45 -1.64
CA GLY A 275 6.92 12.01 -0.25
C GLY A 275 8.29 12.40 0.30
N VAL A 276 8.44 13.60 0.82
CA VAL A 276 9.74 14.02 1.40
C VAL A 276 9.97 13.25 2.69
N ILE A 277 10.99 12.37 2.68
CA ILE A 277 11.47 11.73 3.91
C ILE A 277 12.46 12.70 4.56
N ASP A 278 12.17 13.11 5.80
CA ASP A 278 13.10 13.87 6.64
C ASP A 278 14.23 12.97 7.16
#